data_AF-A0A359IJY5-F1
#
_entry.id   AF-A0A359IJY5-F1
#
_cell.length_a   1.000
_cell.length_b   1.000
_cell.length_c   1.000
_cell.angle_alpha   90.00
_cell.angle_beta   90.00
_cell.angle_gamma   90.00
#
_symmetry.space_group_name_H-M   'P 1'
#
loop_
_entity.id
_entity.type
_entity.pdbx_description
1 polymer ?
#
loop_
_entity_poly.entity_id
_entity_poly.type
_entity_poly.pdbx_seq_one_letter_code
_entity_poly.pdbx_strand_id
1 'polypeptide(L)' 'MESDNKYDSNAIKVVFYNEGRGYKLGYVPRYYLSELTLILKKAENYKATIEKLNFETQFRDDDITVVVKVNY' A
#
# COMPACT_ATOMS: atom_id res chain seq x y z
N MET A 1 0.79 8.67 -1.63
CA MET A 1 1.73 8.84 -0.50
C MET A 1 1.03 9.61 0.61
N GLU A 2 1.45 9.43 1.85
CA GLU A 2 1.01 10.23 3.01
C GLU A 2 2.18 11.13 3.43
N SER A 3 2.33 12.27 2.76
CA SER A 3 3.45 13.20 2.95
C SER A 3 3.56 13.73 4.38
N ASP A 4 2.44 13.80 5.07
CA ASP A 4 2.33 14.41 6.41
C ASP A 4 2.49 13.35 7.52
N ASN A 5 2.93 12.14 7.17
CA ASN A 5 3.17 11.08 8.13
C ASN A 5 4.33 11.47 9.07
N LYS A 6 4.07 11.41 10.38
CA LYS A 6 5.02 11.86 11.43
C LYS A 6 6.29 11.01 11.54
N TYR A 7 6.31 9.81 10.95
CA TYR A 7 7.41 8.85 11.06
C TYR A 7 8.17 8.65 9.76
N ASP A 8 7.52 8.83 8.61
CA ASP A 8 8.11 8.59 7.29
C ASP A 8 7.36 9.38 6.21
N SER A 9 7.96 10.46 5.71
CA SER A 9 7.36 11.30 4.66
C SER A 9 7.17 10.57 3.32
N ASN A 10 7.78 9.40 3.16
CA ASN A 10 7.62 8.54 1.99
C ASN A 10 6.59 7.42 2.21
N ALA A 11 5.84 7.43 3.33
CA ALA A 11 4.85 6.42 3.63
C ALA A 11 3.83 6.26 2.49
N ILE A 12 3.65 5.03 2.02
CA ILE A 12 2.64 4.68 1.01
C ILE A 12 1.49 3.96 1.72
N LYS A 13 0.36 4.64 1.86
CA LYS A 13 -0.88 4.08 2.42
C LYS A 13 -1.55 3.13 1.42
N VAL A 14 -1.94 1.95 1.88
CA VAL A 14 -2.77 1.00 1.11
C VAL A 14 -4.24 1.24 1.45
N VAL A 15 -5.05 1.50 0.42
CA VAL A 15 -6.49 1.75 0.53
C VAL A 15 -7.24 0.79 -0.36
N PHE A 16 -8.19 0.06 0.23
CA PHE A 16 -9.15 -0.75 -0.50
C PHE A 16 -10.44 0.05 -0.71
N TYR A 17 -10.94 0.11 -1.95
CA TYR A 17 -12.19 0.80 -2.25
C TYR A 17 -13.31 -0.21 -2.50
N ASN A 18 -14.38 -0.13 -1.70
CA ASN A 18 -15.60 -0.90 -1.89
C ASN A 18 -16.82 0.01 -1.75
N GLU A 19 -17.75 -0.05 -2.71
CA GLU A 19 -18.98 0.75 -2.72
C GLU A 19 -18.76 2.26 -2.50
N GLY A 20 -17.70 2.80 -3.12
CA GLY A 20 -17.34 4.22 -2.99
C GLY A 20 -16.72 4.61 -1.64
N ARG A 21 -16.52 3.66 -0.72
CA ARG A 21 -15.84 3.87 0.56
C ARG A 21 -14.41 3.33 0.51
N GLY A 22 -13.46 4.12 1.01
CA GLY A 22 -12.06 3.74 1.13
C GLY A 22 -11.73 3.22 2.53
N TYR A 23 -11.18 2.02 2.62
CA TYR A 23 -10.74 1.37 3.85
C TYR A 23 -9.21 1.34 3.90
N LYS A 24 -8.61 1.91 4.95
CA LYS A 24 -7.17 1.85 5.15
C LYS A 24 -6.80 0.44 5.61
N LEU A 25 -6.02 -0.27 4.81
CA LEU A 25 -5.52 -1.61 5.16
C LEU A 25 -4.15 -1.56 5.87
N GLY A 26 -3.41 -0.46 5.69
CA GLY A 26 -2.09 -0.31 6.30
C GLY A 26 -1.14 0.52 5.45
N TYR A 27 0.15 0.24 5.58
CA TYR A 27 1.21 0.86 4.82
C TYR A 27 2.04 -0.19 4.10
N VAL A 28 2.60 0.19 2.96
CA VAL A 28 3.64 -0.60 2.31
C VAL A 28 4.86 -0.67 3.25
N PRO A 29 5.47 -1.85 3.43
CA PRO A 29 6.67 -1.98 4.25
C PRO A 29 7.80 -1.03 3.82
N ARG A 30 8.50 -0.45 4.80
CA ARG A 30 9.49 0.62 4.59
C ARG A 30 10.58 0.25 3.58
N TYR A 31 11.00 -1.02 3.56
CA TYR A 31 12.09 -1.48 2.69
C TYR A 31 11.76 -1.42 1.20
N TYR A 32 10.48 -1.34 0.80
CA TYR A 32 10.09 -1.12 -0.60
C TYR A 32 9.89 0.36 -0.96
N LEU A 33 9.90 1.26 0.02
CA LEU A 33 9.50 2.66 -0.23
C LEU A 33 10.47 3.41 -1.12
N SER A 34 11.78 3.16 -1.04
CA SER A 34 12.78 3.88 -1.85
C SER A 34 12.52 3.73 -3.35
N GLU A 35 12.31 2.51 -3.83
CA GLU A 35 12.04 2.24 -5.24
C GLU A 35 10.63 2.67 -5.64
N LEU A 36 9.63 2.35 -4.82
CA LEU A 36 8.24 2.70 -5.12
C LEU A 36 8.01 4.20 -5.11
N THR A 37 8.71 4.98 -4.28
CA THR A 37 8.57 6.44 -4.27
C THR A 37 9.20 7.10 -5.48
N LEU A 38 10.32 6.58 -5.97
CA LEU A 38 10.94 7.04 -7.22
C LEU A 38 10.02 6.75 -8.42
N ILE A 39 9.38 5.59 -8.41
CA ILE A 39 8.38 5.23 -9.40
C ILE A 39 7.21 6.20 -9.24
N LEU A 40 6.51 6.23 -8.10
CA LEU A 40 5.31 7.05 -7.87
C LEU A 40 5.46 8.55 -8.16
N LYS A 41 6.66 9.12 -8.01
CA LYS A 41 6.94 10.53 -8.36
C LYS A 41 7.07 10.78 -9.87
N LYS A 42 7.31 9.74 -10.67
CA LYS A 42 7.59 9.84 -12.11
C LYS A 42 6.39 9.63 -13.01
N ALA A 43 5.36 8.88 -12.60
CA ALA A 43 4.13 8.75 -13.40
C ALA A 43 2.90 9.22 -12.64
N GLU A 44 1.91 9.66 -13.42
CA GLU A 44 0.68 10.25 -12.89
C GLU A 44 -0.29 9.20 -12.37
N ASN A 45 -0.19 7.94 -12.83
CA ASN A 45 -1.13 6.88 -12.48
C ASN A 45 -0.44 5.52 -12.37
N TYR A 46 -0.69 4.82 -11.27
CA TYR A 46 -0.23 3.45 -11.03
C TYR A 46 -1.41 2.55 -10.67
N LYS A 47 -1.40 1.34 -11.22
CA LYS A 47 -2.34 0.29 -10.82
C LYS A 47 -1.58 -0.84 -10.15
N ALA A 48 -2.03 -1.17 -8.95
CA ALA A 48 -1.57 -2.29 -8.16
C ALA A 48 -2.69 -3.34 -8.13
N THR A 49 -2.34 -4.60 -8.41
CA THR A 49 -3.25 -5.72 -8.17
C THR A 49 -2.88 -6.39 -6.86
N ILE A 50 -3.85 -6.57 -5.98
CA ILE A 50 -3.69 -7.41 -4.79
C ILE A 50 -3.76 -8.87 -5.25
N GLU A 51 -2.65 -9.61 -5.16
CA GLU A 51 -2.62 -11.00 -5.64
C GLU A 51 -3.22 -11.98 -4.62
N LYS A 52 -3.01 -11.73 -3.33
CA LYS A 52 -3.50 -12.58 -2.23
C LYS A 52 -3.86 -11.72 -1.02
N LEU A 53 -4.95 -12.10 -0.35
CA LEU A 53 -5.32 -11.64 0.97
C LEU A 53 -5.49 -12.88 1.83
N ASN A 54 -4.79 -12.95 2.96
CA ASN A 54 -4.99 -14.01 3.94
C ASN A 54 -5.82 -13.44 5.09
N PHE A 55 -7.06 -13.91 5.22
CA PHE A 55 -7.97 -13.55 6.31
C PHE A 55 -7.97 -14.57 7.45
N GLU A 56 -7.29 -15.70 7.29
CA GLU A 56 -7.25 -16.82 8.26
C GLU A 56 -5.94 -16.84 9.07
N THR A 57 -5.17 -15.75 8.98
CA THR A 57 -3.94 -15.58 9.72
C THR A 57 -4.23 -15.44 11.23
N GLN A 58 -3.43 -16.10 12.08
CA GLN A 58 -3.47 -15.90 13.54
C GLN A 58 -2.90 -14.54 13.97
N PHE A 59 -2.26 -13.84 13.04
CA PHE A 59 -1.79 -12.48 13.20
C PHE A 59 -2.97 -11.50 13.12
N ARG A 60 -2.91 -10.36 13.82
CA ARG A 60 -4.05 -9.44 14.01
C ARG A 60 -4.45 -8.81 12.66
N ASP A 61 -5.57 -8.08 12.61
CA ASP A 61 -5.98 -7.30 11.42
C ASP A 61 -4.86 -6.38 10.86
N ASP A 62 -3.85 -6.07 11.69
CA ASP A 62 -2.65 -5.30 11.33
C ASP A 62 -1.63 -6.07 10.46
N ASP A 63 -1.80 -7.38 10.27
CA ASP A 63 -0.84 -8.30 9.65
C ASP A 63 -1.28 -8.80 8.27
N ILE A 64 -2.14 -8.03 7.58
CA ILE A 64 -2.54 -8.31 6.20
C ILE A 64 -1.30 -8.30 5.31
N THR A 65 -0.91 -9.48 4.81
CA THR A 65 0.13 -9.60 3.80
C THR A 65 -0.49 -9.32 2.43
N VAL A 66 -0.14 -8.17 1.83
CA VAL A 66 -0.56 -7.79 0.48
C VAL A 66 0.60 -7.99 -0.48
N VAL A 67 0.44 -8.87 -1.46
CA VAL A 67 1.37 -8.98 -2.60
C VAL A 67 0.87 -8.07 -3.71
N VAL A 68 1.71 -7.11 -4.11
CA VAL A 68 1.37 -6.09 -5.10
C VAL A 68 2.21 -6.29 -6.36
N LYS A 69 1.54 -6.48 -7.50
CA LYS A 69 2.16 -6.34 -8.82
C LYS A 69 1.93 -4.93 -9.35
N VAL A 70 3.02 -4.21 -9.62
CA VAL A 70 2.99 -2.89 -10.25
C VAL A 70 2.98 -3.08 -11.76
N ASN A 71 1.98 -2.53 -12.44
CA ASN A 71 1.92 -2.47 -13.90
C ASN A 71 2.23 -1.03 -14.35
N TYR A 72 3.15 -0.89 -15.29
CA TYR A 72 3.58 0.38 -15.90
C TYR A 72 3.11 0.47 -17.35
#